data_AF-A0A496AW62-F1
#
_entry.id   AF-A0A496AW62-F1
#
_cell.length_a   1.000
_cell.length_b   1.000
_cell.length_c   1.000
_cell.angle_alpha   90.00
_cell.angle_beta   90.00
_cell.angle_gamma   90.00
#
_symmetry.space_group_name_H-M   'P 1'
#
loop_
_entity.id
_entity.type
_entity.pdbx_description
1 polymer ?
#
loop_
_entity_poly.entity_id
_entity_poly.type
_entity_poly.pdbx_seq_one_letter_code
_entity_poly.pdbx_strand_id
1 'polypeptide(L)'
;MLIKNQKIHYGRINRKYTLISFSIITMMVLLGYIANITMAESAEKAVEISPAKIGYKYQEIKSIAKKNINKNDTDALENIVAKSQNFIESHPKYKRIDEVYYYLGNALVRLERVEEGISVFETLFKEDSDARYVPSILLELGLAYDKLGNHPKADEVYKNLIEHPKYSKRSQAKKVQEILEMDIESRTGELPKPKSAGGQPSEWIGKQAPAFKVMDLNGEEITLEKYHGQVVLIDFWATWCGPCIGELPNVKATYDKYKDKRFQIIGISLDRSKPTLESFVKEQNLGWVHYFDQESKIANQYGVTGIPATFLIDGEGIIRMTNLRGHQLETAVGEMVEENLKIPHHTHQPKSIPATKLIKPSNPTPNNPSIPSSKLTDWVGKPAPDIKITTLKGEELTWEDFRGQIVLLDFWATWCGPCLIELPKIKKTYANFKDQKFQIIGISLDRSLLPLAEYIANEELGWHHYWDEDRKIRTLFKVNAIPSAILIDGEGIIQKAYLGGFDVETAVSELVDKNLNGVQTPTKTEKN
;
A
#
# COMPACT_ATOMS: atom_id res chain seq x y z
N MET A 1 -49.35 37.38 -26.95
CA MET A 1 -50.67 37.87 -27.40
C MET A 1 -51.71 36.84 -26.98
N LEU A 2 -52.49 37.06 -25.93
CA LEU A 2 -53.76 37.83 -25.96
C LEU A 2 -54.70 37.31 -27.06
N ILE A 3 -55.96 36.95 -26.86
CA ILE A 3 -56.84 36.88 -25.68
C ILE A 3 -58.20 36.41 -26.23
N LYS A 4 -59.02 35.70 -25.42
CA LYS A 4 -60.51 35.70 -25.41
C LYS A 4 -61.21 35.24 -26.70
N ASN A 5 -62.48 34.88 -26.79
CA ASN A 5 -63.69 34.76 -25.97
C ASN A 5 -64.61 33.91 -26.91
N GLN A 6 -65.62 33.15 -26.54
CA GLN A 6 -66.82 33.56 -25.82
C GLN A 6 -67.74 32.32 -25.74
N LYS A 7 -68.47 32.22 -24.63
CA LYS A 7 -69.62 31.33 -24.44
C LYS A 7 -70.74 31.64 -25.46
N ILE A 8 -71.61 30.67 -25.77
CA ILE A 8 -73.06 30.72 -25.50
C ILE A 8 -73.73 29.35 -25.75
N HIS A 9 -74.57 29.00 -24.78
CA HIS A 9 -75.67 28.02 -24.69
C HIS A 9 -76.66 28.04 -25.87
N TYR A 10 -77.65 27.17 -26.09
CA TYR A 10 -78.29 25.98 -25.49
C TYR A 10 -79.16 25.42 -26.65
N GLY A 11 -79.38 24.11 -26.75
CA GLY A 11 -80.38 23.63 -27.72
C GLY A 11 -80.45 22.12 -27.87
N ARG A 12 -81.17 21.48 -26.94
CA ARG A 12 -81.59 20.06 -27.02
C ARG A 12 -82.32 19.79 -28.33
N ILE A 13 -81.96 18.68 -28.99
CA ILE A 13 -82.72 17.73 -29.85
C ILE A 13 -81.60 16.99 -30.62
N ASN A 14 -81.40 15.67 -30.66
CA ASN A 14 -82.22 14.53 -30.37
C ASN A 14 -81.31 13.39 -29.87
N ARG A 15 -81.50 12.98 -28.61
CA ARG A 15 -80.93 11.74 -28.04
C ARG A 15 -81.62 10.57 -28.72
N LYS A 16 -80.91 9.78 -29.53
CA LYS A 16 -81.12 8.32 -29.67
C LYS A 16 -80.13 7.59 -30.60
N TYR A 17 -79.29 8.28 -31.37
CA TYR A 17 -78.27 7.62 -32.20
C TYR A 17 -76.81 8.01 -31.88
N THR A 18 -76.57 8.88 -30.88
CA THR A 18 -75.23 9.26 -30.41
C THR A 18 -74.79 8.58 -29.11
N LEU A 19 -75.61 7.69 -28.54
CA LEU A 19 -75.27 6.91 -27.34
C LEU A 19 -74.71 5.52 -27.66
N ILE A 20 -74.95 5.00 -28.87
CA ILE A 20 -74.43 3.68 -29.28
C ILE A 20 -73.04 3.83 -29.92
N SER A 21 -72.77 4.94 -30.62
CA SER A 21 -71.45 5.22 -31.21
C SER A 21 -70.42 5.70 -30.19
N PHE A 22 -70.81 6.44 -29.14
CA PHE A 22 -69.90 6.76 -28.03
C PHE A 22 -69.60 5.53 -27.17
N SER A 23 -70.54 4.60 -26.97
CA SER A 23 -70.26 3.43 -26.12
C SER A 23 -69.26 2.46 -26.77
N ILE A 24 -69.25 2.33 -28.10
CA ILE A 24 -68.30 1.46 -28.80
C ILE A 24 -66.92 2.11 -28.92
N ILE A 25 -66.84 3.42 -29.19
CA ILE A 25 -65.55 4.13 -29.29
C ILE A 25 -64.90 4.26 -27.90
N THR A 26 -65.67 4.54 -26.85
CA THR A 26 -65.11 4.58 -25.48
C THR A 26 -64.69 3.19 -25.01
N MET A 27 -65.41 2.13 -25.39
CA MET A 27 -65.03 0.74 -25.05
C MET A 27 -63.83 0.24 -25.87
N MET A 28 -63.61 0.69 -27.11
CA MET A 28 -62.39 0.38 -27.87
C MET A 28 -61.18 1.18 -27.38
N VAL A 29 -61.36 2.41 -26.90
CA VAL A 29 -60.29 3.17 -26.21
C VAL A 29 -60.00 2.56 -24.84
N LEU A 30 -61.01 2.09 -24.09
CA LEU A 30 -60.81 1.39 -22.82
C LEU A 30 -60.19 0.00 -23.02
N LEU A 31 -60.56 -0.75 -24.07
CA LEU A 31 -59.91 -2.02 -24.43
C LEU A 31 -58.50 -1.80 -24.96
N GLY A 32 -58.21 -0.70 -25.66
CA GLY A 32 -56.85 -0.30 -26.05
C GLY A 32 -56.00 0.15 -24.86
N TYR A 33 -56.61 0.79 -23.85
CA TYR A 33 -55.95 1.20 -22.61
C TYR A 33 -55.74 0.01 -21.67
N ILE A 34 -56.70 -0.92 -21.59
CA ILE A 34 -56.57 -2.18 -20.84
C ILE A 34 -55.63 -3.13 -21.58
N ALA A 35 -55.56 -3.13 -22.91
CA ALA A 35 -54.55 -3.87 -23.69
C ALA A 35 -53.16 -3.25 -23.54
N ASN A 36 -53.01 -1.93 -23.45
CA ASN A 36 -51.73 -1.30 -23.12
C ASN A 36 -51.32 -1.49 -21.65
N ILE A 37 -52.27 -1.53 -20.71
CA ILE A 37 -51.99 -1.84 -19.30
C ILE A 37 -51.70 -3.33 -19.13
N THR A 38 -52.38 -4.23 -19.84
CA THR A 38 -52.05 -5.66 -19.83
C THR A 38 -50.81 -6.00 -20.65
N MET A 39 -50.43 -5.23 -21.68
CA MET A 39 -49.12 -5.34 -22.34
C MET A 39 -48.00 -4.69 -21.51
N ALA A 40 -48.30 -3.70 -20.67
CA ALA A 40 -47.36 -3.14 -19.70
C ALA A 40 -47.19 -4.04 -18.46
N GLU A 41 -48.25 -4.68 -17.96
CA GLU A 41 -48.20 -5.62 -16.83
C GLU A 41 -47.78 -7.05 -17.23
N SER A 42 -47.88 -7.43 -18.50
CA SER A 42 -47.31 -8.70 -19.00
C SER A 42 -45.87 -8.59 -19.51
N ALA A 43 -45.33 -7.37 -19.65
CA ALA A 43 -43.91 -7.14 -19.94
C ALA A 43 -43.00 -7.20 -18.71
N GLU A 44 -43.56 -7.21 -17.48
CA GLU A 44 -42.82 -7.43 -16.23
C GLU A 44 -42.81 -8.90 -15.78
N LYS A 45 -43.30 -9.83 -16.59
CA LYS A 45 -43.01 -11.26 -16.39
C LYS A 45 -41.63 -11.61 -16.94
N ALA A 46 -40.68 -11.61 -16.01
CA ALA A 46 -39.44 -12.39 -16.06
C ALA A 46 -38.64 -12.24 -17.36
N VAL A 47 -37.99 -11.08 -17.53
CA VAL A 47 -36.64 -11.14 -18.09
C VAL A 47 -35.87 -11.98 -17.09
N GLU A 48 -35.61 -13.24 -17.45
CA GLU A 48 -34.65 -14.09 -16.78
C GLU A 48 -33.31 -13.32 -16.81
N ILE A 49 -33.06 -12.51 -15.77
CA ILE A 49 -31.81 -11.78 -15.64
C ILE A 49 -30.77 -12.88 -15.57
N SER A 50 -29.97 -13.03 -16.63
CA SER A 50 -29.00 -14.12 -16.67
C SER A 50 -28.17 -14.09 -15.38
N PRO A 51 -27.81 -15.26 -14.81
CA PRO A 51 -27.01 -15.33 -13.58
C PRO A 51 -25.75 -14.45 -13.61
N ALA A 52 -25.22 -14.15 -14.80
CA ALA A 52 -24.10 -13.24 -15.02
C ALA A 52 -24.41 -11.77 -14.65
N LYS A 53 -25.62 -11.27 -14.95
CA LYS A 53 -26.04 -9.89 -14.61
C LYS A 53 -26.28 -9.71 -13.10
N ILE A 54 -26.79 -10.73 -12.40
CA ILE A 54 -26.92 -10.71 -10.92
C ILE A 54 -25.52 -10.71 -10.29
N GLY A 55 -24.62 -11.55 -10.81
CA GLY A 55 -23.22 -11.57 -10.40
C GLY A 55 -22.54 -10.21 -10.50
N TYR A 56 -22.76 -9.47 -11.59
CA TYR A 56 -22.22 -8.12 -11.77
C TYR A 56 -22.67 -7.14 -10.68
N LYS A 57 -23.98 -7.10 -10.36
CA LYS A 57 -24.51 -6.22 -9.31
C LYS A 57 -23.89 -6.52 -7.93
N TYR A 58 -23.72 -7.79 -7.58
CA TYR A 58 -23.01 -8.19 -6.37
C TYR A 58 -21.53 -7.79 -6.39
N GLN A 59 -20.82 -7.98 -7.52
CA GLN A 59 -19.42 -7.59 -7.65
C GLN A 59 -19.22 -6.09 -7.54
N GLU A 60 -20.17 -5.30 -8.03
CA GLU A 60 -20.18 -3.85 -7.88
C GLU A 60 -20.25 -3.45 -6.40
N ILE A 61 -21.23 -3.98 -5.64
CA ILE A 61 -21.36 -3.76 -4.19
C ILE A 61 -20.05 -4.14 -3.49
N LYS A 62 -19.53 -5.32 -3.79
CA LYS A 62 -18.29 -5.84 -3.19
C LYS A 62 -17.07 -4.98 -3.50
N SER A 63 -16.95 -4.46 -4.72
CA SER A 63 -15.85 -3.61 -5.15
C SER A 63 -15.85 -2.28 -4.37
N ILE A 64 -17.02 -1.64 -4.28
CA ILE A 64 -17.19 -0.39 -3.54
C ILE A 64 -16.91 -0.62 -2.05
N ALA A 65 -17.51 -1.67 -1.47
CA ALA A 65 -17.28 -2.04 -0.07
C ALA A 65 -15.79 -2.31 0.22
N LYS A 66 -15.11 -3.11 -0.62
CA LYS A 66 -13.69 -3.42 -0.40
C LYS A 66 -12.80 -2.17 -0.43
N LYS A 67 -13.12 -1.19 -1.27
CA LYS A 67 -12.33 0.05 -1.41
C LYS A 67 -12.60 1.05 -0.28
N ASN A 68 -13.84 1.09 0.22
CA ASN A 68 -14.33 2.24 0.98
C ASN A 68 -14.95 1.91 2.34
N ILE A 69 -15.27 0.65 2.67
CA ILE A 69 -16.00 0.34 3.91
C ILE A 69 -15.20 0.69 5.17
N ASN A 70 -13.87 0.78 5.11
CA ASN A 70 -13.04 1.20 6.24
C ASN A 70 -12.60 2.67 6.15
N LYS A 71 -13.24 3.46 5.28
CA LYS A 71 -12.98 4.89 5.10
C LYS A 71 -14.22 5.67 5.54
N ASN A 72 -14.02 6.90 6.00
CA ASN A 72 -15.11 7.82 6.32
C ASN A 72 -15.57 8.56 5.05
N ASP A 73 -15.86 7.79 3.98
CA ASP A 73 -16.35 8.30 2.70
C ASP A 73 -17.88 8.12 2.67
N THR A 74 -18.61 9.16 3.08
CA THR A 74 -20.07 9.15 3.23
C THR A 74 -20.78 8.77 1.93
N ASP A 75 -20.34 9.30 0.79
CA ASP A 75 -20.98 9.04 -0.50
C ASP A 75 -20.82 7.58 -0.91
N ALA A 76 -19.62 7.02 -0.69
CA ALA A 76 -19.38 5.60 -0.94
C ALA A 76 -20.20 4.70 0.00
N LEU A 77 -20.36 5.07 1.27
CA LEU A 77 -21.15 4.33 2.24
C LEU A 77 -22.64 4.35 1.88
N GLU A 78 -23.21 5.51 1.53
CA GLU A 78 -24.60 5.61 1.09
C GLU A 78 -24.85 4.82 -0.21
N ASN A 79 -23.87 4.80 -1.12
CA ASN A 79 -23.93 3.98 -2.33
C ASN A 79 -23.96 2.47 -1.99
N ILE A 80 -23.15 2.03 -1.02
CA ILE A 80 -23.21 0.65 -0.51
C ILE A 80 -24.59 0.35 0.07
N VAL A 81 -25.16 1.26 0.87
CA VAL A 81 -26.50 1.10 1.47
C VAL A 81 -27.56 0.92 0.38
N ALA A 82 -27.67 1.88 -0.53
CA ALA A 82 -28.71 1.88 -1.56
C ALA A 82 -28.62 0.65 -2.47
N LYS A 83 -27.41 0.28 -2.93
CA LYS A 83 -27.22 -0.89 -3.79
C LYS A 83 -27.49 -2.20 -3.04
N SER A 84 -27.08 -2.30 -1.78
CA SER A 84 -27.28 -3.52 -0.99
C SER A 84 -28.74 -3.75 -0.63
N GLN A 85 -29.48 -2.70 -0.25
CA GLN A 85 -30.93 -2.78 -0.01
C GLN A 85 -31.67 -3.27 -1.25
N ASN A 86 -31.44 -2.61 -2.40
CA ASN A 86 -32.06 -3.02 -3.66
C ASN A 86 -31.71 -4.48 -4.02
N PHE A 87 -30.45 -4.89 -3.80
CA PHE A 87 -30.00 -6.25 -4.10
C PHE A 87 -30.68 -7.29 -3.21
N ILE A 88 -30.82 -7.00 -1.90
CA ILE A 88 -31.46 -7.89 -0.94
C ILE A 88 -32.94 -8.07 -1.28
N GLU A 89 -33.67 -6.99 -1.56
CA GLU A 89 -35.08 -7.03 -1.93
C GLU A 89 -35.31 -7.84 -3.22
N SER A 90 -34.46 -7.64 -4.22
CA SER A 90 -34.62 -8.27 -5.54
C SER A 90 -34.04 -9.67 -5.64
N HIS A 91 -33.09 -10.06 -4.78
CA HIS A 91 -32.38 -11.34 -4.85
C HIS A 91 -32.14 -11.99 -3.48
N PRO A 92 -33.17 -12.19 -2.64
CA PRO A 92 -33.01 -12.67 -1.27
C PRO A 92 -32.41 -14.09 -1.17
N LYS A 93 -32.52 -14.90 -2.25
CA LYS A 93 -31.96 -16.27 -2.31
C LYS A 93 -30.59 -16.35 -2.98
N TYR A 94 -29.89 -15.23 -3.18
CA TYR A 94 -28.57 -15.24 -3.82
C TYR A 94 -27.53 -15.95 -2.93
N LYS A 95 -26.65 -16.75 -3.54
CA LYS A 95 -25.64 -17.59 -2.82
C LYS A 95 -24.60 -16.86 -1.95
N ARG A 96 -24.59 -15.52 -2.00
CA ARG A 96 -23.69 -14.62 -1.25
C ARG A 96 -24.49 -13.51 -0.57
N ILE A 97 -25.79 -13.73 -0.35
CA ILE A 97 -26.66 -12.73 0.24
C ILE A 97 -26.15 -12.33 1.64
N ASP A 98 -25.60 -13.29 2.38
CA ASP A 98 -24.98 -13.09 3.68
C ASP A 98 -23.87 -12.02 3.71
N GLU A 99 -23.03 -12.00 2.68
CA GLU A 99 -21.99 -10.98 2.51
C GLU A 99 -22.58 -9.60 2.18
N VAL A 100 -23.73 -9.54 1.49
CA VAL A 100 -24.41 -8.27 1.16
C VAL A 100 -25.04 -7.66 2.40
N TYR A 101 -25.71 -8.45 3.24
CA TYR A 101 -26.18 -8.01 4.56
C TYR A 101 -25.02 -7.52 5.44
N TYR A 102 -23.89 -8.22 5.43
CA TYR A 102 -22.69 -7.79 6.14
C TYR A 102 -22.22 -6.39 5.69
N TYR A 103 -22.17 -6.12 4.38
CA TYR A 103 -21.81 -4.81 3.85
C TYR A 103 -22.84 -3.73 4.18
N LEU A 104 -24.13 -4.03 4.05
CA LEU A 104 -25.21 -3.11 4.38
C LEU A 104 -25.15 -2.67 5.84
N GLY A 105 -25.11 -3.64 6.78
CA GLY A 105 -25.09 -3.33 8.20
C GLY A 105 -23.85 -2.53 8.60
N ASN A 106 -22.67 -2.89 8.08
CA ASN A 106 -21.43 -2.16 8.34
C ASN A 106 -21.46 -0.72 7.81
N ALA A 107 -22.04 -0.50 6.64
CA ALA A 107 -22.17 0.84 6.06
C ALA A 107 -23.11 1.71 6.89
N LEU A 108 -24.25 1.16 7.33
CA LEU A 108 -25.21 1.84 8.20
C LEU A 108 -24.58 2.26 9.54
N VAL A 109 -23.90 1.35 10.23
CA VAL A 109 -23.24 1.65 11.52
C VAL A 109 -22.19 2.76 11.39
N ARG A 110 -21.47 2.80 10.25
CA ARG A 110 -20.45 3.84 9.96
C ARG A 110 -21.04 5.18 9.55
N LEU A 111 -22.27 5.18 9.03
CA LEU A 111 -23.06 6.38 8.77
C LEU A 111 -23.76 6.90 10.03
N GLU A 112 -23.43 6.39 11.21
CA GLU A 112 -24.11 6.67 12.48
C GLU A 112 -25.60 6.28 12.49
N ARG A 113 -26.03 5.38 11.58
CA ARG A 113 -27.36 4.77 11.52
C ARG A 113 -27.33 3.41 12.22
N VAL A 114 -26.91 3.42 13.48
CA VAL A 114 -26.49 2.22 14.23
C VAL A 114 -27.65 1.24 14.42
N GLU A 115 -28.84 1.72 14.77
CA GLU A 115 -30.04 0.90 14.97
C GLU A 115 -30.50 0.21 13.68
N GLU A 116 -30.40 0.89 12.53
CA GLU A 116 -30.69 0.29 11.23
C GLU A 116 -29.69 -0.83 10.92
N GLY A 117 -28.41 -0.60 11.20
CA GLY A 117 -27.36 -1.62 11.04
C GLY A 117 -27.58 -2.85 11.92
N ILE A 118 -27.97 -2.65 13.19
CA ILE A 118 -28.36 -3.72 14.12
C ILE A 118 -29.51 -4.54 13.53
N SER A 119 -30.58 -3.90 13.08
CA SER A 119 -31.74 -4.58 12.50
C SER A 119 -31.36 -5.45 11.29
N VAL A 120 -30.46 -4.96 10.43
CA VAL A 120 -29.92 -5.71 9.28
C VAL A 120 -29.15 -6.95 9.74
N PHE A 121 -28.28 -6.81 10.74
CA PHE A 121 -27.50 -7.94 11.28
C PHE A 121 -28.38 -8.99 11.98
N GLU A 122 -29.33 -8.56 12.80
CA GLU A 122 -30.28 -9.45 13.49
C GLU A 122 -31.15 -10.22 12.50
N THR A 123 -31.60 -9.56 11.43
CA THR A 123 -32.41 -10.19 10.38
C THR A 123 -31.69 -11.38 9.77
N LEU A 124 -30.44 -11.19 9.33
CA LEU A 124 -29.66 -12.29 8.75
C LEU A 124 -29.35 -13.37 9.77
N PHE A 125 -28.98 -13.01 11.00
CA PHE A 125 -28.69 -14.00 12.03
C PHE A 125 -29.90 -14.88 12.36
N LYS A 126 -31.11 -14.30 12.33
CA LYS A 126 -32.37 -15.02 12.53
C LYS A 126 -32.73 -15.93 11.35
N GLU A 127 -32.45 -15.51 10.12
CA GLU A 127 -32.78 -16.26 8.91
C GLU A 127 -31.79 -17.40 8.62
N ASP A 128 -30.49 -17.17 8.81
CA ASP A 128 -29.43 -18.15 8.55
C ASP A 128 -28.26 -17.99 9.54
N SER A 129 -28.47 -18.51 10.75
CA SER A 129 -27.46 -18.52 11.83
C SER A 129 -26.18 -19.30 11.53
N ASP A 130 -26.13 -20.06 10.43
CA ASP A 130 -24.98 -20.86 10.02
C ASP A 130 -24.29 -20.33 8.75
N ALA A 131 -24.73 -19.18 8.22
CA ALA A 131 -24.16 -18.56 7.04
C ALA A 131 -22.67 -18.22 7.22
N ARG A 132 -21.97 -18.06 6.10
CA ARG A 132 -20.51 -17.90 6.09
C ARG A 132 -20.07 -16.63 6.82
N TYR A 133 -20.83 -15.55 6.70
CA TYR A 133 -20.51 -14.26 7.30
C TYR A 133 -20.99 -14.08 8.75
N VAL A 134 -21.72 -15.05 9.31
CA VAL A 134 -22.23 -14.98 10.70
C VAL A 134 -21.14 -14.63 11.73
N PRO A 135 -19.91 -15.19 11.69
CA PRO A 135 -18.87 -14.81 12.65
C PRO A 135 -18.49 -13.34 12.59
N SER A 136 -18.45 -12.75 11.40
CA SER A 136 -18.17 -11.33 11.22
C SER A 136 -19.36 -10.47 11.62
N ILE A 137 -20.58 -10.93 11.34
CA ILE A 137 -21.81 -10.23 11.70
C ILE A 137 -22.01 -10.19 13.21
N LEU A 138 -21.80 -11.30 13.93
CA LEU A 138 -21.91 -11.32 15.39
C LEU A 138 -20.89 -10.40 16.05
N LEU A 139 -19.66 -10.33 15.53
CA LEU A 139 -18.66 -9.37 16.00
C LEU A 139 -19.14 -7.92 15.80
N GLU A 140 -19.56 -7.56 14.59
CA GLU A 140 -20.00 -6.18 14.28
C GLU A 140 -21.33 -5.82 14.98
N LEU A 141 -22.24 -6.78 15.18
CA LEU A 141 -23.48 -6.59 15.93
C LEU A 141 -23.21 -6.31 17.40
N GLY A 142 -22.29 -7.06 18.03
CA GLY A 142 -21.88 -6.79 19.40
C GLY A 142 -21.24 -5.40 19.53
N LEU A 143 -20.35 -5.04 18.60
CA LEU A 143 -19.74 -3.71 18.56
C LEU A 143 -20.78 -2.60 18.38
N ALA A 144 -21.81 -2.83 17.55
CA ALA A 144 -22.90 -1.88 17.37
C ALA A 144 -23.72 -1.68 18.66
N TYR A 145 -23.96 -2.74 19.44
CA TYR A 145 -24.59 -2.60 20.75
C TYR A 145 -23.72 -1.87 21.77
N ASP A 146 -22.41 -2.14 21.79
CA ASP A 146 -21.45 -1.39 22.62
C ASP A 146 -21.44 0.09 22.23
N LYS A 147 -21.52 0.41 20.93
CA LYS A 147 -21.60 1.79 20.43
C LYS A 147 -22.84 2.54 20.96
N LEU A 148 -23.95 1.83 21.17
CA LEU A 148 -25.17 2.37 21.81
C LEU A 148 -25.13 2.35 23.34
N GLY A 149 -24.04 1.89 23.96
CA GLY A 149 -23.93 1.70 25.41
C GLY A 149 -24.76 0.52 25.95
N ASN A 150 -25.30 -0.35 25.07
CA ASN A 150 -26.05 -1.54 25.47
C ASN A 150 -25.13 -2.74 25.66
N HIS A 151 -24.18 -2.61 26.58
CA HIS A 151 -23.19 -3.64 26.91
C HIS A 151 -23.79 -5.01 27.27
N PRO A 152 -24.90 -5.11 28.03
CA PRO A 152 -25.49 -6.42 28.33
C PRO A 152 -25.95 -7.16 27.08
N LYS A 153 -26.48 -6.45 26.08
CA LYS A 153 -26.88 -7.05 24.81
C LYS A 153 -25.66 -7.39 23.95
N ALA A 154 -24.64 -6.54 23.94
CA ALA A 154 -23.36 -6.83 23.30
C ALA A 154 -22.77 -8.16 23.85
N ASP A 155 -22.75 -8.35 25.16
CA ASP A 155 -22.24 -9.55 25.81
C ASP A 155 -23.00 -10.83 25.41
N GLU A 156 -24.32 -10.76 25.25
CA GLU A 156 -25.13 -11.88 24.74
C GLU A 156 -24.71 -12.26 23.31
N VAL A 157 -24.57 -11.27 22.43
CA VAL A 157 -24.16 -11.47 21.04
C VAL A 157 -22.72 -12.02 20.95
N TYR A 158 -21.81 -11.48 21.75
CA TYR A 158 -20.43 -11.94 21.86
C TYR A 158 -20.34 -13.39 22.32
N LYS A 159 -21.14 -13.79 23.32
CA LYS A 159 -21.24 -15.18 23.79
C LYS A 159 -21.69 -16.12 22.68
N ASN A 160 -22.70 -15.73 21.89
CA ASN A 160 -23.15 -16.51 20.73
C ASN A 160 -22.03 -16.81 19.74
N LEU A 161 -20.99 -15.95 19.63
CA LEU A 161 -19.84 -16.19 18.78
C LEU A 161 -18.78 -17.10 19.43
N ILE A 162 -18.37 -16.81 20.66
CA ILE A 162 -17.27 -17.53 21.33
C ILE A 162 -17.66 -18.93 21.80
N GLU A 163 -18.95 -19.17 22.05
CA GLU A 163 -19.48 -20.48 22.46
C GLU A 163 -19.91 -21.33 21.26
N HIS A 164 -19.94 -20.75 20.05
CA HIS A 164 -20.40 -21.47 18.86
C HIS A 164 -19.48 -22.66 18.51
N PRO A 165 -20.02 -23.88 18.29
CA PRO A 165 -19.22 -25.07 18.02
C PRO A 165 -18.29 -24.93 16.80
N LYS A 166 -18.73 -24.19 15.78
CA LYS A 166 -18.02 -23.99 14.51
C LYS A 166 -17.10 -22.76 14.49
N TYR A 167 -17.37 -21.76 15.34
CA TYR A 167 -16.79 -20.42 15.20
C TYR A 167 -15.93 -19.96 16.38
N SER A 168 -16.04 -20.62 17.54
CA SER A 168 -15.27 -20.34 18.75
C SER A 168 -13.75 -20.24 18.56
N LYS A 169 -13.19 -20.92 17.54
CA LYS A 169 -11.75 -20.90 17.23
C LYS A 169 -11.34 -19.89 16.14
N ARG A 170 -12.28 -19.14 15.55
CA ARG A 170 -12.03 -18.18 14.47
C ARG A 170 -11.39 -16.90 15.03
N SER A 171 -10.79 -16.09 14.15
CA SER A 171 -10.15 -14.82 14.56
C SER A 171 -11.15 -13.83 15.16
N GLN A 172 -12.41 -13.84 14.73
CA GLN A 172 -13.46 -12.99 15.29
C GLN A 172 -13.76 -13.35 16.75
N ALA A 173 -13.83 -14.65 17.07
CA ALA A 173 -14.04 -15.10 18.45
C ALA A 173 -12.88 -14.70 19.38
N LYS A 174 -11.63 -14.75 18.89
CA LYS A 174 -10.46 -14.25 19.64
C LYS A 174 -10.55 -12.75 19.94
N LYS A 175 -10.95 -11.94 18.95
CA LYS A 175 -11.20 -10.51 19.15
C LYS A 175 -12.29 -10.25 20.18
N VAL A 176 -13.36 -11.03 20.15
CA VAL A 176 -14.43 -10.94 21.15
C VAL A 176 -13.92 -11.29 22.55
N GLN A 177 -13.06 -12.31 22.69
CA GLN A 177 -12.43 -12.61 23.98
C GLN A 177 -11.61 -11.42 24.49
N GLU A 178 -10.83 -10.76 23.62
CA GLU A 178 -10.11 -9.53 23.98
C GLU A 178 -11.05 -8.41 24.41
N ILE A 179 -12.19 -8.22 23.72
CA ILE A 179 -13.21 -7.22 24.08
C ILE A 179 -13.84 -7.52 25.45
N LEU A 180 -14.16 -8.79 25.72
CA LEU A 180 -14.78 -9.20 26.99
C LEU A 180 -13.81 -9.12 28.19
N GLU A 181 -12.50 -9.06 27.94
CA GLU A 181 -11.48 -8.79 28.97
C GLU A 181 -11.33 -7.29 29.28
N MET A 182 -11.85 -6.40 28.43
CA MET A 182 -11.77 -4.95 28.64
C MET A 182 -12.74 -4.49 29.73
N ASP A 183 -12.41 -3.35 30.33
CA ASP A 183 -13.37 -2.67 31.21
C ASP A 183 -14.58 -2.18 30.41
N ILE A 184 -15.78 -2.30 30.99
CA ILE A 184 -17.05 -1.99 30.33
C ILE A 184 -17.06 -0.55 29.80
N GLU A 185 -16.53 0.39 30.58
CA GLU A 185 -16.51 1.81 30.26
C GLU A 185 -15.60 2.13 29.06
N SER A 186 -14.68 1.23 28.72
CA SER A 186 -13.76 1.38 27.60
C SER A 186 -14.30 0.80 26.28
N ARG A 187 -15.47 0.13 26.30
CA ARG A 187 -16.06 -0.50 25.11
C ARG A 187 -16.90 0.49 24.32
N THR A 188 -16.28 1.21 23.39
CA THR A 188 -16.94 2.27 22.60
C THR A 188 -17.57 1.78 21.29
N GLY A 189 -17.66 0.47 21.08
CA GLY A 189 -18.09 -0.11 19.81
C GLY A 189 -17.04 -0.09 18.70
N GLU A 190 -15.78 0.15 19.06
CA GLU A 190 -14.62 -0.04 18.19
C GLU A 190 -13.84 -1.29 18.58
N LEU A 191 -13.16 -1.90 17.60
CA LEU A 191 -12.25 -3.01 17.90
C LEU A 191 -11.10 -2.53 18.80
N PRO A 192 -10.67 -3.35 19.78
CA PRO A 192 -9.50 -3.04 20.57
C PRO A 192 -8.30 -2.84 19.65
N LYS A 193 -7.56 -1.76 19.88
CA LYS A 193 -6.23 -1.62 19.29
C LYS A 193 -5.40 -2.81 19.79
N PRO A 194 -4.64 -3.48 18.92
CA PRO A 194 -3.81 -4.60 19.36
C PRO A 194 -2.97 -4.15 20.55
N LYS A 195 -3.00 -4.94 21.64
CA LYS A 195 -2.25 -4.64 22.89
C LYS A 195 -0.77 -4.45 22.53
N SER A 196 -0.36 -3.19 22.31
CA SER A 196 1.00 -2.82 21.99
C SER A 196 1.79 -2.81 23.30
N ALA A 197 2.82 -3.64 23.42
CA ALA A 197 3.70 -3.63 24.59
C ALA A 197 4.68 -2.42 24.59
N GLY A 198 4.54 -1.47 23.67
CA GLY A 198 5.24 -0.18 23.64
C GLY A 198 4.59 0.73 22.62
N GLY A 199 4.59 2.05 22.86
CA GLY A 199 4.05 3.03 21.93
C GLY A 199 4.88 3.19 20.65
N GLN A 200 4.64 4.27 19.90
CA GLN A 200 5.32 4.52 18.62
C GLN A 200 6.85 4.48 18.78
N PRO A 201 7.65 4.01 17.79
CA PRO A 201 9.12 3.96 17.90
C PRO A 201 9.76 5.24 18.46
N SER A 202 9.23 6.42 18.11
CA SER A 202 9.72 7.71 18.61
C SER A 202 9.62 7.88 20.14
N GLU A 203 8.71 7.19 20.82
CA GLU A 203 8.56 7.25 22.28
C GLU A 203 9.72 6.57 23.02
N TRP A 204 10.58 5.85 22.31
CA TRP A 204 11.79 5.25 22.86
C TRP A 204 12.99 6.19 22.87
N ILE A 205 12.92 7.33 22.17
CA ILE A 205 14.03 8.29 22.11
C ILE A 205 14.36 8.79 23.53
N GLY A 206 15.63 8.72 23.90
CA GLY A 206 16.16 9.07 25.22
C GLY A 206 16.04 7.97 26.27
N LYS A 207 15.47 6.80 25.95
CA LYS A 207 15.33 5.66 26.89
C LYS A 207 16.42 4.62 26.64
N GLN A 208 16.71 3.84 27.69
CA GLN A 208 17.52 2.62 27.55
C GLN A 208 16.84 1.65 26.58
N ALA A 209 17.60 1.09 25.65
CA ALA A 209 17.11 0.05 24.76
C ALA A 209 16.68 -1.18 25.58
N PRO A 210 15.46 -1.72 25.36
CA PRO A 210 15.01 -2.93 26.02
C PRO A 210 15.99 -4.09 25.81
N ALA A 211 16.53 -4.64 26.90
CA ALA A 211 17.48 -5.74 26.83
C ALA A 211 16.82 -7.01 26.26
N PHE A 212 17.54 -7.73 25.41
CA PHE A 212 17.11 -9.02 24.89
C PHE A 212 18.29 -9.98 24.74
N LYS A 213 17.95 -11.26 24.72
CA LYS A 213 18.90 -12.36 24.53
C LYS A 213 18.29 -13.37 23.57
N VAL A 214 18.89 -13.50 22.39
CA VAL A 214 18.40 -14.34 21.29
C VAL A 214 19.56 -15.05 20.59
N MET A 215 19.27 -16.06 19.76
CA MET A 215 20.28 -16.75 18.95
C MET A 215 20.16 -16.31 17.49
N ASP A 216 21.28 -15.94 16.88
CA ASP A 216 21.33 -15.57 15.47
C ASP A 216 21.13 -16.78 14.54
N LEU A 217 21.21 -16.55 13.23
CA LEU A 217 21.08 -17.61 12.22
C LEU A 217 22.19 -18.66 12.28
N ASN A 218 23.37 -18.33 12.82
CA ASN A 218 24.50 -19.23 13.00
C ASN A 218 24.48 -19.96 14.36
N GLY A 219 23.53 -19.63 15.24
CA GLY A 219 23.44 -20.16 16.59
C GLY A 219 24.29 -19.40 17.60
N GLU A 220 24.82 -18.24 17.24
CA GLU A 220 25.55 -17.36 18.15
C GLU A 220 24.59 -16.46 18.93
N GLU A 221 24.88 -16.26 20.21
CA GLU A 221 24.03 -15.47 21.08
C GLU A 221 24.18 -13.97 20.82
N ILE A 222 23.07 -13.27 20.57
CA ILE A 222 22.98 -11.81 20.47
C ILE A 222 22.43 -11.26 21.78
N THR A 223 23.16 -10.31 22.37
CA THR A 223 22.74 -9.49 23.51
C THR A 223 23.25 -8.07 23.31
N LEU A 224 22.49 -7.04 23.72
CA LEU A 224 22.91 -5.65 23.55
C LEU A 224 24.18 -5.31 24.33
N GLU A 225 24.37 -5.97 25.47
CA GLU A 225 25.54 -5.80 26.35
C GLU A 225 26.86 -6.15 25.63
N LYS A 226 26.84 -7.05 24.63
CA LYS A 226 28.03 -7.39 23.83
C LYS A 226 28.51 -6.23 22.95
N TYR A 227 27.62 -5.28 22.68
CA TYR A 227 27.89 -4.13 21.83
C TYR A 227 28.04 -2.83 22.63
N HIS A 228 28.15 -2.90 23.95
CA HIS A 228 28.43 -1.72 24.77
C HIS A 228 29.69 -0.99 24.29
N GLY A 229 29.62 0.34 24.18
CA GLY A 229 30.67 1.18 23.61
C GLY A 229 30.71 1.20 22.07
N GLN A 230 29.76 0.56 21.40
CA GLN A 230 29.54 0.63 19.95
C GLN A 230 28.19 1.30 19.67
N VAL A 231 28.11 1.98 18.52
CA VAL A 231 26.82 2.42 17.99
C VAL A 231 26.11 1.21 17.38
N VAL A 232 24.84 1.01 17.71
CA VAL A 232 24.06 -0.15 17.25
C VAL A 232 22.81 0.32 16.51
N LEU A 233 22.60 -0.17 15.30
CA LEU A 233 21.32 -0.06 14.60
C LEU A 233 20.55 -1.37 14.73
N ILE A 234 19.41 -1.34 15.40
CA ILE A 234 18.43 -2.44 15.32
C ILE A 234 17.53 -2.18 14.12
N ASP A 235 17.45 -3.12 13.21
CA ASP A 235 16.63 -3.04 12.00
C ASP A 235 15.56 -4.14 12.01
N PHE A 236 14.29 -3.75 12.11
CA PHE A 236 13.14 -4.65 12.02
C PHE A 236 12.63 -4.69 10.58
N TRP A 237 12.74 -5.85 9.95
CA TRP A 237 12.52 -6.00 8.50
C TRP A 237 11.98 -7.38 8.14
N ALA A 238 11.68 -7.60 6.86
CA ALA A 238 11.37 -8.93 6.32
C ALA A 238 11.60 -8.97 4.80
N THR A 239 11.82 -10.15 4.22
CA THR A 239 12.05 -10.27 2.77
C THR A 239 10.80 -9.91 1.94
N TRP A 240 9.62 -10.09 2.51
CA TRP A 240 8.34 -9.74 1.88
C TRP A 240 7.97 -8.25 2.03
N CYS A 241 8.75 -7.48 2.79
CA CYS A 241 8.53 -6.06 3.01
C CYS A 241 9.23 -5.24 1.92
N GLY A 242 8.46 -4.81 0.90
CA GLY A 242 8.96 -4.00 -0.21
C GLY A 242 9.79 -2.78 0.22
N PRO A 243 9.29 -1.91 1.12
CA PRO A 243 10.05 -0.75 1.60
C PRO A 243 11.34 -1.13 2.35
N CYS A 244 11.35 -2.25 3.08
CA CYS A 244 12.55 -2.74 3.76
C CYS A 244 13.64 -3.13 2.73
N ILE A 245 13.24 -3.83 1.67
CA ILE A 245 14.17 -4.22 0.60
C ILE A 245 14.64 -3.00 -0.19
N GLY A 246 13.77 -1.99 -0.39
CA GLY A 246 14.15 -0.73 -1.03
C GLY A 246 15.19 0.06 -0.22
N GLU A 247 15.19 -0.04 1.10
CA GLU A 247 16.16 0.64 1.97
C GLU A 247 17.47 -0.14 2.14
N LEU A 248 17.48 -1.44 1.84
CA LEU A 248 18.64 -2.32 2.01
C LEU A 248 19.95 -1.80 1.39
N PRO A 249 19.98 -1.16 0.20
CA PRO A 249 21.20 -0.56 -0.34
C PRO A 249 21.82 0.50 0.57
N ASN A 250 21.00 1.36 1.19
CA ASN A 250 21.45 2.40 2.11
C ASN A 250 22.00 1.80 3.40
N VAL A 251 21.33 0.77 3.92
CA VAL A 251 21.80 0.01 5.10
C VAL A 251 23.15 -0.64 4.82
N LYS A 252 23.31 -1.27 3.66
CA LYS A 252 24.59 -1.89 3.24
C LYS A 252 25.69 -0.85 3.09
N ALA A 253 25.43 0.26 2.40
CA ALA A 253 26.40 1.34 2.24
C ALA A 253 26.85 1.92 3.60
N THR A 254 25.90 2.15 4.50
CA THR A 254 26.16 2.63 5.86
C THR A 254 27.01 1.62 6.64
N TYR A 255 26.66 0.33 6.61
CA TYR A 255 27.43 -0.71 7.28
C TYR A 255 28.85 -0.81 6.74
N ASP A 256 29.02 -0.85 5.42
CA ASP A 256 30.35 -0.95 4.80
C ASP A 256 31.24 0.25 5.15
N LYS A 257 30.68 1.44 5.30
CA LYS A 257 31.40 2.67 5.67
C LYS A 257 31.81 2.72 7.15
N TYR A 258 31.00 2.18 8.06
CA TYR A 258 31.17 2.38 9.50
C TYR A 258 31.46 1.12 10.32
N LYS A 259 31.31 -0.10 9.79
CA LYS A 259 31.52 -1.37 10.53
C LYS A 259 32.87 -1.47 11.26
N ASP A 260 33.92 -0.88 10.71
CA ASP A 260 35.27 -0.86 11.31
C ASP A 260 35.47 0.28 12.33
N LYS A 261 34.44 1.11 12.56
CA LYS A 261 34.44 2.29 13.44
C LYS A 261 33.52 2.11 14.64
N ARG A 262 33.45 0.90 15.20
CA ARG A 262 32.58 0.55 16.35
C ARG A 262 31.09 0.79 16.05
N PHE A 263 30.65 0.31 14.90
CA PHE A 263 29.26 0.32 14.49
C PHE A 263 28.81 -1.11 14.17
N GLN A 264 27.63 -1.49 14.65
CA GLN A 264 27.03 -2.79 14.38
C GLN A 264 25.56 -2.65 13.97
N ILE A 265 25.10 -3.54 13.10
CA ILE A 265 23.67 -3.73 12.80
C ILE A 265 23.20 -5.05 13.40
N ILE A 266 22.00 -5.06 13.99
CA ILE A 266 21.28 -6.26 14.41
C ILE A 266 19.97 -6.30 13.63
N GLY A 267 19.88 -7.23 12.66
CA GLY A 267 18.67 -7.42 11.87
C GLY A 267 17.66 -8.33 12.56
N ILE A 268 16.51 -7.79 12.97
CA ILE A 268 15.39 -8.55 13.52
C ILE A 268 14.41 -8.82 12.38
N SER A 269 14.38 -10.05 11.87
CA SER A 269 13.50 -10.42 10.75
C SER A 269 12.16 -10.93 11.24
N LEU A 270 11.08 -10.38 10.69
CA LEU A 270 9.69 -10.82 10.83
C LEU A 270 9.25 -11.67 9.63
N ASP A 271 10.20 -12.38 9.01
CA ASP A 271 9.87 -13.31 7.94
C ASP A 271 8.92 -14.41 8.42
N ARG A 272 8.20 -15.01 7.47
CA ARG A 272 7.29 -16.13 7.78
C ARG A 272 8.02 -17.47 7.86
N SER A 273 9.30 -17.49 7.46
CA SER A 273 10.08 -18.70 7.20
C SER A 273 11.56 -18.41 7.43
N LYS A 274 12.18 -19.13 8.37
CA LYS A 274 13.62 -19.04 8.64
C LYS A 274 14.48 -19.39 7.41
N PRO A 275 14.18 -20.46 6.63
CA PRO A 275 14.92 -20.74 5.40
C PRO A 275 14.87 -19.64 4.35
N THR A 276 13.75 -18.92 4.26
CA THR A 276 13.61 -17.76 3.34
C THR A 276 14.55 -16.63 3.74
N LEU A 277 14.59 -16.31 5.03
CA LEU A 277 15.50 -15.33 5.60
C LEU A 277 16.96 -15.74 5.38
N GLU A 278 17.35 -16.97 5.72
CA GLU A 278 18.72 -17.48 5.56
C GLU A 278 19.19 -17.40 4.10
N SER A 279 18.33 -17.81 3.17
CA SER A 279 18.64 -17.76 1.74
C SER A 279 18.84 -16.32 1.28
N PHE A 280 17.95 -15.41 1.68
CA PHE A 280 18.04 -14.01 1.29
C PHE A 280 19.26 -13.30 1.89
N VAL A 281 19.56 -13.52 3.16
CA VAL A 281 20.76 -12.99 3.84
C VAL A 281 22.03 -13.41 3.10
N LYS A 282 22.10 -14.68 2.69
CA LYS A 282 23.22 -15.22 1.92
C LYS A 282 23.29 -14.63 0.52
N GLU A 283 22.17 -14.59 -0.21
CA GLU A 283 22.10 -14.05 -1.58
C GLU A 283 22.45 -12.56 -1.63
N GLN A 284 21.98 -11.78 -0.65
CA GLN A 284 22.26 -10.35 -0.56
C GLN A 284 23.58 -10.03 0.12
N ASN A 285 24.32 -11.04 0.60
CA ASN A 285 25.58 -10.90 1.32
C ASN A 285 25.48 -9.89 2.48
N LEU A 286 24.48 -10.06 3.34
CA LEU A 286 24.28 -9.18 4.50
C LEU A 286 25.27 -9.60 5.59
N GLY A 287 26.28 -8.74 5.81
CA GLY A 287 27.45 -9.05 6.64
C GLY A 287 27.28 -8.76 8.13
N TRP A 288 26.04 -8.60 8.60
CA TRP A 288 25.73 -8.35 10.01
C TRP A 288 24.86 -9.46 10.59
N VAL A 289 24.65 -9.46 11.90
CA VAL A 289 23.92 -10.54 12.59
C VAL A 289 22.42 -10.41 12.37
N HIS A 290 21.75 -11.56 12.24
CA HIS A 290 20.32 -11.64 12.00
C HIS A 290 19.65 -12.59 12.99
N TYR A 291 18.52 -12.17 13.54
CA TYR A 291 17.63 -13.00 14.36
C TYR A 291 16.29 -13.19 13.64
N PHE A 292 15.76 -14.42 13.68
CA PHE A 292 14.44 -14.76 13.15
C PHE A 292 13.38 -14.64 14.25
N ASP A 293 12.61 -13.55 14.25
CA ASP A 293 11.60 -13.26 15.26
C ASP A 293 10.23 -13.84 14.91
N GLN A 294 10.15 -15.18 14.89
CA GLN A 294 8.98 -15.93 14.44
C GLN A 294 7.66 -15.52 15.13
N GLU A 295 7.74 -15.20 16.42
CA GLU A 295 6.60 -14.87 17.27
C GLU A 295 6.49 -13.36 17.54
N SER A 296 7.25 -12.54 16.80
CA SER A 296 7.33 -11.09 16.99
C SER A 296 7.68 -10.70 18.44
N LYS A 297 8.45 -11.52 19.16
CA LYS A 297 8.74 -11.30 20.58
C LYS A 297 9.53 -10.01 20.79
N ILE A 298 10.60 -9.82 20.01
CA ILE A 298 11.44 -8.63 20.10
C ILE A 298 10.72 -7.44 19.45
N ALA A 299 10.03 -7.65 18.33
CA ALA A 299 9.21 -6.61 17.71
C ALA A 299 8.18 -6.04 18.69
N ASN A 300 7.43 -6.90 19.39
CA ASN A 300 6.46 -6.49 20.40
C ASN A 300 7.12 -5.77 21.57
N GLN A 301 8.27 -6.27 22.05
CA GLN A 301 9.03 -5.65 23.15
C GLN A 301 9.45 -4.19 22.83
N TYR A 302 9.76 -3.91 21.56
CA TYR A 302 10.11 -2.57 21.07
C TYR A 302 8.89 -1.76 20.60
N GLY A 303 7.66 -2.27 20.74
CA GLY A 303 6.45 -1.58 20.25
C GLY A 303 6.34 -1.51 18.71
N VAL A 304 7.05 -2.37 17.99
CA VAL A 304 7.05 -2.38 16.52
C VAL A 304 5.77 -3.04 16.01
N THR A 305 4.87 -2.22 15.48
CA THR A 305 3.59 -2.65 14.89
C THR A 305 3.61 -2.71 13.36
N GLY A 306 4.67 -2.19 12.75
CA GLY A 306 4.88 -2.18 11.31
C GLY A 306 6.36 -2.11 10.96
N ILE A 307 6.71 -2.69 9.81
CA ILE A 307 8.07 -2.66 9.26
C ILE A 307 8.10 -1.91 7.92
N PRO A 308 9.21 -1.25 7.57
CA PRO A 308 10.48 -1.23 8.30
C PRO A 308 10.42 -0.37 9.56
N ALA A 309 11.13 -0.76 10.61
CA ALA A 309 11.35 0.07 11.80
C ALA A 309 12.82 -0.01 12.22
N THR A 310 13.44 1.12 12.59
CA THR A 310 14.83 1.11 13.06
C THR A 310 14.98 1.86 14.37
N PHE A 311 15.96 1.45 15.15
CA PHE A 311 16.37 2.11 16.40
C PHE A 311 17.88 2.27 16.38
N LEU A 312 18.35 3.51 16.44
CA LEU A 312 19.77 3.83 16.53
C LEU A 312 20.13 4.10 17.99
N ILE A 313 21.06 3.28 18.48
CA ILE A 313 21.44 3.17 19.88
C ILE A 313 22.90 3.62 20.01
N ASP A 314 23.19 4.48 20.98
CA ASP A 314 24.56 4.92 21.24
C ASP A 314 25.37 3.92 22.09
N GLY A 315 26.64 4.25 22.36
CA GLY A 315 27.56 3.40 23.09
C GLY A 315 27.17 3.10 24.54
N GLU A 316 26.24 3.86 25.12
CA GLU A 316 25.71 3.64 26.48
C GLU A 316 24.41 2.81 26.46
N GLY A 317 23.91 2.47 25.27
CA GLY A 317 22.68 1.70 25.10
C GLY A 317 21.41 2.56 25.11
N ILE A 318 21.52 3.88 24.94
CA ILE A 318 20.37 4.79 24.84
C ILE A 318 19.90 4.86 23.39
N ILE A 319 18.59 4.74 23.17
CA ILE A 319 17.97 4.95 21.87
C ILE A 319 17.96 6.45 21.58
N ARG A 320 18.65 6.88 20.53
CA ARG A 320 18.81 8.30 20.18
C ARG A 320 17.93 8.72 19.02
N MET A 321 17.69 7.81 18.07
CA MET A 321 16.86 8.08 16.90
C MET A 321 16.12 6.81 16.47
N THR A 322 15.01 6.98 15.77
CA THR A 322 14.21 5.86 15.24
C THR A 322 13.74 6.13 13.81
N ASN A 323 13.45 5.05 13.07
CA ASN A 323 12.89 5.08 11.72
C ASN A 323 13.71 5.87 10.69
N LEU A 324 15.03 5.90 10.86
CA LEU A 324 15.97 6.52 9.92
C LEU A 324 16.06 5.74 8.61
N ARG A 325 16.02 6.43 7.48
CA ARG A 325 16.11 5.86 6.12
C ARG A 325 16.98 6.73 5.22
N GLY A 326 17.47 6.17 4.12
CA GLY A 326 18.25 6.88 3.11
C GLY A 326 19.43 7.63 3.71
N HIS A 327 19.67 8.84 3.21
CA HIS A 327 20.77 9.69 3.68
C HIS A 327 20.69 10.04 5.18
N GLN A 328 19.48 10.12 5.75
CA GLN A 328 19.31 10.40 7.19
C GLN A 328 19.88 9.28 8.06
N LEU A 329 19.78 8.03 7.60
CA LEU A 329 20.38 6.89 8.28
C LEU A 329 21.91 7.02 8.31
N GLU A 330 22.52 7.24 7.14
CA GLU A 330 23.98 7.32 7.04
C GLU A 330 24.52 8.50 7.86
N THR A 331 23.87 9.67 7.78
CA THR A 331 24.28 10.89 8.50
C THR A 331 24.23 10.66 10.01
N ALA A 332 23.09 10.17 10.52
CA ALA A 332 22.92 9.92 11.94
C ALA A 332 23.91 8.89 12.49
N VAL A 333 24.17 7.80 11.74
CA VAL A 333 25.19 6.82 12.11
C VAL A 333 26.58 7.46 12.12
N GLY A 334 26.93 8.25 11.11
CA GLY A 334 28.21 8.92 11.02
C GLY A 334 28.46 9.87 12.19
N GLU A 335 27.49 10.76 12.47
CA GLU A 335 27.56 11.70 13.58
C GLU A 335 27.71 10.98 14.93
N MET A 336 26.92 9.93 15.16
CA MET A 336 26.94 9.19 16.42
C MET A 336 28.21 8.36 16.59
N VAL A 337 28.74 7.79 15.51
CA VAL A 337 30.04 7.11 15.52
C VAL A 337 31.16 8.09 15.87
N GLU A 338 31.16 9.29 15.28
CA GLU A 338 32.14 10.32 15.61
C GLU A 338 32.01 10.83 17.04
N GLU A 339 30.79 11.03 17.54
CA GLU A 339 30.49 11.36 18.94
C GLU A 339 31.05 10.27 19.86
N ASN A 340 30.72 9.00 19.60
CA ASN A 340 31.14 7.86 20.40
C ASN A 340 32.67 7.66 20.41
N LEU A 341 33.37 8.00 19.31
CA LEU A 341 34.83 7.95 19.23
C LEU A 341 35.52 9.05 20.04
N LYS A 342 34.83 10.16 20.36
CA LYS A 342 35.38 11.29 21.14
C LYS A 342 35.26 11.07 22.65
N ILE A 343 34.46 10.12 23.11
CA ILE A 343 34.25 9.84 24.54
C ILE A 343 35.47 9.07 25.10
N PRO A 344 36.22 9.62 26.08
CA PRO A 344 37.31 8.90 26.72
C PRO A 344 36.75 7.73 27.53
N HIS A 345 37.07 6.49 27.17
CA HIS A 345 36.64 5.31 27.92
C HIS A 345 37.39 5.19 29.26
N HIS A 346 36.98 5.99 30.24
CA HIS A 346 37.32 5.81 31.65
C HIS A 346 36.04 5.50 32.43
N THR A 347 35.76 4.21 32.63
CA THR A 347 35.30 3.58 33.90
C THR A 347 34.79 2.14 33.65
N HIS A 348 35.29 1.22 34.47
CA HIS A 348 34.88 -0.18 34.72
C HIS A 348 34.37 -1.06 33.55
N GLN A 349 35.32 -1.81 32.94
CA GLN A 349 35.04 -2.91 32.02
C GLN A 349 34.83 -4.26 32.74
N PRO A 350 33.80 -5.04 32.37
CA PRO A 350 33.97 -6.46 32.07
C PRO A 350 34.55 -6.58 30.65
N LYS A 351 35.56 -7.44 30.48
CA LYS A 351 36.35 -7.63 29.25
C LYS A 351 35.47 -7.70 27.99
N SER A 352 35.38 -6.61 27.24
CA SER A 352 34.86 -6.65 25.88
C SER A 352 35.88 -7.37 24.99
N ILE A 353 35.38 -8.25 24.13
CA ILE A 353 36.19 -8.93 23.13
C ILE A 353 36.61 -7.87 22.11
N PRO A 354 37.91 -7.72 21.79
CA PRO A 354 38.36 -6.83 20.73
C PRO A 354 37.61 -7.14 19.43
N ALA A 355 37.17 -6.12 18.68
CA ALA A 355 36.46 -6.30 17.41
C ALA A 355 37.23 -7.18 16.39
N THR A 356 38.54 -7.36 16.55
CA THR A 356 39.40 -8.28 15.80
C THR A 356 39.22 -9.77 16.15
N LYS A 357 38.43 -10.10 17.18
CA LYS A 357 38.07 -11.47 17.59
C LYS A 357 36.59 -11.81 17.36
N LEU A 358 35.79 -10.88 16.83
CA LEU A 358 34.49 -11.20 16.23
C LEU A 358 34.77 -11.70 14.80
N ILE A 359 34.16 -12.84 14.45
CA ILE A 359 34.55 -13.71 13.34
C ILE A 359 34.63 -12.95 12.00
N LYS A 360 35.78 -13.04 11.32
CA LYS A 360 35.85 -12.89 9.85
C LYS A 360 35.04 -14.04 9.25
N PRO A 361 34.03 -13.79 8.40
CA PRO A 361 33.33 -14.89 7.73
C PRO A 361 34.34 -15.74 6.96
N SER A 362 34.47 -17.00 7.38
CA SER A 362 35.23 -18.01 6.66
C SER A 362 34.50 -18.29 5.35
N ASN A 363 35.09 -17.91 4.22
CA ASN A 363 34.71 -18.42 2.91
C ASN A 363 35.03 -19.91 2.84
N PRO A 364 34.07 -20.81 2.62
CA PRO A 364 34.32 -21.96 1.78
C PRO A 364 34.11 -21.50 0.34
N THR A 365 35.15 -21.61 -0.48
CA THR A 365 35.03 -21.58 -1.94
C THR A 365 34.49 -22.94 -2.40
N PRO A 366 33.34 -23.04 -3.06
CA PRO A 366 33.13 -24.05 -4.07
C PRO A 366 33.25 -23.40 -5.44
N ASN A 367 34.26 -23.83 -6.18
CA ASN A 367 34.31 -23.65 -7.63
C ASN A 367 33.01 -24.20 -8.24
N ASN A 368 32.15 -23.32 -8.72
CA ASN A 368 31.06 -23.64 -9.64
C ASN A 368 31.06 -22.52 -10.70
N PRO A 369 30.97 -22.83 -12.00
CA PRO A 369 31.28 -21.87 -13.05
C PRO A 369 30.33 -20.67 -12.94
N SER A 370 30.95 -19.51 -12.86
CA SER A 370 30.33 -18.19 -12.81
C SER A 370 29.25 -18.03 -13.88
N ILE A 371 27.99 -17.92 -13.45
CA ILE A 371 27.00 -17.15 -14.20
C ILE A 371 27.26 -15.69 -13.83
N PRO A 372 27.65 -14.81 -14.77
CA PRO A 372 28.02 -13.45 -14.43
C PRO A 372 26.77 -12.64 -14.10
N SER A 373 26.49 -12.41 -12.82
CA SER A 373 25.66 -11.27 -12.40
C SER A 373 26.53 -10.01 -12.50
N SER A 374 26.43 -9.29 -13.61
CA SER A 374 27.02 -7.94 -13.75
C SER A 374 26.55 -7.06 -12.58
N LYS A 375 27.48 -6.39 -11.90
CA LYS A 375 27.20 -5.51 -10.75
C LYS A 375 26.33 -4.32 -11.19
N LEU A 376 25.46 -3.83 -10.31
CA LEU A 376 24.49 -2.75 -10.60
C LEU A 376 25.13 -1.41 -11.04
N THR A 377 26.42 -1.20 -10.79
CA THR A 377 27.21 -0.03 -11.25
C THR A 377 27.74 -0.16 -12.67
N ASP A 378 27.57 -1.33 -13.31
CA ASP A 378 28.21 -1.64 -14.60
C ASP A 378 27.63 -0.87 -15.78
N TRP A 379 26.53 -0.13 -15.60
CA TRP A 379 25.93 0.71 -16.64
C TRP A 379 26.55 2.10 -16.72
N VAL A 380 27.10 2.62 -15.62
CA VAL A 380 27.64 3.99 -15.58
C VAL A 380 28.83 4.11 -16.53
N GLY A 381 28.81 5.15 -17.37
CA GLY A 381 29.82 5.40 -18.41
C GLY A 381 29.62 4.60 -19.70
N LYS A 382 28.56 3.79 -19.82
CA LYS A 382 28.24 3.05 -21.05
C LYS A 382 27.11 3.73 -21.83
N PRO A 383 27.07 3.56 -23.17
CA PRO A 383 25.91 3.94 -23.96
C PRO A 383 24.64 3.25 -23.46
N ALA A 384 23.54 3.99 -23.40
CA ALA A 384 22.23 3.43 -23.14
C ALA A 384 21.84 2.44 -24.25
N PRO A 385 21.29 1.26 -23.93
CA PRO A 385 20.76 0.36 -24.93
C PRO A 385 19.71 1.04 -25.80
N ASP A 386 19.72 0.78 -27.10
CA ASP A 386 18.76 1.37 -28.03
C ASP A 386 17.31 1.10 -27.62
N ILE A 387 16.50 2.15 -27.61
CA ILE A 387 15.06 2.06 -27.38
C ILE A 387 14.29 2.43 -28.63
N LYS A 388 13.17 1.73 -28.82
CA LYS A 388 12.08 2.14 -29.70
C LYS A 388 10.78 1.86 -28.95
N ILE A 389 10.09 2.92 -28.56
CA ILE A 389 8.89 2.88 -27.72
C ILE A 389 7.77 3.71 -28.33
N THR A 390 6.53 3.27 -28.15
CA THR A 390 5.32 4.01 -28.54
C THR A 390 4.69 4.60 -27.28
N THR A 391 4.65 5.93 -27.15
CA THR A 391 4.07 6.57 -25.96
C THR A 391 2.57 6.29 -25.83
N LEU A 392 2.00 6.59 -24.67
CA LEU A 392 0.55 6.55 -24.45
C LEU A 392 -0.23 7.49 -25.40
N LYS A 393 0.44 8.48 -25.99
CA LYS A 393 -0.12 9.40 -27.00
C LYS A 393 0.04 8.90 -28.44
N GLY A 394 0.70 7.75 -28.64
CA GLY A 394 0.97 7.18 -29.95
C GLY A 394 2.23 7.71 -30.64
N GLU A 395 3.10 8.42 -29.91
CA GLU A 395 4.35 8.95 -30.46
C GLU A 395 5.42 7.85 -30.46
N GLU A 396 6.14 7.68 -31.58
CA GLU A 396 7.31 6.80 -31.63
C GLU A 396 8.54 7.58 -31.16
N LEU A 397 9.22 7.08 -30.12
CA LEU A 397 10.43 7.70 -29.57
C LEU A 397 11.63 6.76 -29.64
N THR A 398 12.78 7.35 -29.94
CA THR A 398 14.11 6.74 -29.99
C THR A 398 15.15 7.65 -29.32
N TRP A 399 16.40 7.19 -29.15
CA TRP A 399 17.46 8.06 -28.63
C TRP A 399 17.81 9.23 -29.55
N GLU A 400 17.50 9.16 -30.84
CA GLU A 400 17.78 10.24 -31.77
C GLU A 400 16.99 11.50 -31.45
N ASP A 401 15.76 11.34 -30.94
CA ASP A 401 14.86 12.42 -30.55
C ASP A 401 15.37 13.21 -29.34
N PHE A 402 16.28 12.62 -28.55
CA PHE A 402 16.84 13.19 -27.34
C PHE A 402 18.32 13.56 -27.45
N ARG A 403 18.91 13.54 -28.65
CA ARG A 403 20.32 13.98 -28.83
C ARG A 403 20.52 15.39 -28.32
N GLY A 404 21.53 15.57 -27.46
CA GLY A 404 21.82 16.84 -26.81
C GLY A 404 20.90 17.19 -25.63
N GLN A 405 19.97 16.31 -25.25
CA GLN A 405 19.12 16.44 -24.06
C GLN A 405 19.55 15.45 -22.98
N ILE A 406 19.46 15.86 -21.72
CA ILE A 406 19.57 14.97 -20.58
C ILE A 406 18.23 14.25 -20.42
N VAL A 407 18.26 12.93 -20.31
CA VAL A 407 17.05 12.12 -20.16
C VAL A 407 17.06 11.41 -18.81
N LEU A 408 15.99 11.59 -18.04
CA LEU A 408 15.68 10.74 -16.89
C LEU A 408 14.69 9.65 -17.32
N LEU A 409 15.16 8.41 -17.34
CA LEU A 409 14.32 7.23 -17.55
C LEU A 409 13.77 6.77 -16.20
N ASP A 410 12.50 7.07 -15.92
CA ASP A 410 11.86 6.86 -14.61
C ASP A 410 10.98 5.60 -14.65
N PHE A 411 11.33 4.56 -13.88
CA PHE A 411 10.58 3.31 -13.79
C PHE A 411 9.66 3.35 -12.57
N TRP A 412 8.34 3.33 -12.81
CA TRP A 412 7.34 3.56 -11.77
C TRP A 412 6.03 2.78 -12.01
N ALA A 413 5.08 2.86 -11.07
CA ALA A 413 3.72 2.37 -11.27
C ALA A 413 2.71 3.06 -10.35
N THR A 414 1.43 3.10 -10.74
CA THR A 414 0.36 3.70 -9.90
C THR A 414 0.13 2.95 -8.59
N TRP A 415 0.46 1.66 -8.54
CA TRP A 415 0.39 0.83 -7.32
C TRP A 415 1.67 0.89 -6.47
N CYS A 416 2.69 1.62 -6.92
CA CYS A 416 3.98 1.74 -6.22
C CYS A 416 3.94 2.93 -5.24
N GLY A 417 3.63 2.66 -3.98
CA GLY A 417 3.58 3.68 -2.92
C GLY A 417 4.83 4.58 -2.85
N PRO A 418 6.06 4.04 -2.82
CA PRO A 418 7.27 4.86 -2.83
C PRO A 418 7.41 5.74 -4.08
N CYS A 419 7.04 5.24 -5.27
CA CYS A 419 7.04 6.03 -6.50
C CYS A 419 6.12 7.26 -6.38
N LEU A 420 4.93 7.08 -5.78
CA LEU A 420 3.98 8.18 -5.57
C LEU A 420 4.47 9.18 -4.51
N ILE A 421 5.22 8.72 -3.51
CA ILE A 421 5.88 9.59 -2.51
C ILE A 421 6.95 10.46 -3.18
N GLU A 422 7.66 9.93 -4.18
CA GLU A 422 8.71 10.65 -4.91
C GLU A 422 8.16 11.58 -6.00
N LEU A 423 6.93 11.34 -6.47
CA LEU A 423 6.30 12.05 -7.58
C LEU A 423 6.30 13.59 -7.43
N PRO A 424 5.97 14.19 -6.26
CA PRO A 424 6.05 15.65 -6.10
C PRO A 424 7.45 16.22 -6.39
N LYS A 425 8.50 15.49 -6.01
CA LYS A 425 9.90 15.91 -6.24
C LYS A 425 10.30 15.75 -7.71
N ILE A 426 9.82 14.69 -8.37
CA ILE A 426 10.00 14.51 -9.82
C ILE A 426 9.30 15.63 -10.61
N LYS A 427 8.04 15.97 -10.25
CA LYS A 427 7.31 17.11 -10.84
C LYS A 427 8.07 18.43 -10.66
N LYS A 428 8.60 18.69 -9.47
CA LYS A 428 9.43 19.86 -9.18
C LYS A 428 10.71 19.88 -10.04
N THR A 429 11.40 18.75 -10.13
CA THR A 429 12.63 18.63 -10.94
C THR A 429 12.33 18.91 -12.41
N TYR A 430 11.27 18.31 -12.95
CA TYR A 430 10.86 18.57 -14.34
C TYR A 430 10.52 20.05 -14.56
N ALA A 431 9.75 20.66 -13.66
CA ALA A 431 9.43 22.09 -13.75
C ALA A 431 10.68 23.00 -13.75
N ASN A 432 11.70 22.65 -12.96
CA ASN A 432 12.93 23.43 -12.85
C ASN A 432 13.87 23.30 -14.06
N PHE A 433 13.89 22.12 -14.70
CA PHE A 433 14.91 21.79 -15.70
C PHE A 433 14.38 21.56 -17.11
N LYS A 434 13.07 21.39 -17.34
CA LYS A 434 12.51 21.08 -18.68
C LYS A 434 12.96 22.03 -19.80
N ASP A 435 13.18 23.30 -19.49
CA ASP A 435 13.62 24.33 -20.45
C ASP A 435 15.14 24.36 -20.64
N GLN A 436 15.88 23.51 -19.93
CA GLN A 436 17.35 23.39 -19.93
C GLN A 436 17.80 22.10 -20.61
N LYS A 437 17.12 21.70 -21.70
CA LYS A 437 17.36 20.45 -22.45
C LYS A 437 17.30 19.21 -21.55
N PHE A 438 16.32 19.15 -20.66
CA PHE A 438 16.06 18.01 -19.80
C PHE A 438 14.68 17.42 -20.08
N GLN A 439 14.60 16.10 -20.19
CA GLN A 439 13.35 15.40 -20.44
C GLN A 439 13.21 14.17 -19.54
N ILE A 440 11.97 13.83 -19.19
CA ILE A 440 11.63 12.59 -18.49
C ILE A 440 10.91 11.65 -19.46
N ILE A 441 11.24 10.37 -19.40
CA ILE A 441 10.50 9.28 -20.01
C ILE A 441 10.05 8.34 -18.88
N GLY A 442 8.76 8.34 -18.57
CA GLY A 442 8.17 7.48 -17.56
C GLY A 442 7.87 6.09 -18.12
N ILE A 443 8.59 5.08 -17.65
CA ILE A 443 8.37 3.66 -17.95
C ILE A 443 7.45 3.07 -16.87
N SER A 444 6.17 2.91 -17.20
CA SER A 444 5.19 2.36 -16.27
C SER A 444 5.16 0.84 -16.28
N LEU A 445 5.20 0.24 -15.09
CA LEU A 445 5.03 -1.19 -14.83
C LEU A 445 3.60 -1.52 -14.36
N ASP A 446 2.62 -0.66 -14.65
CA ASP A 446 1.23 -0.88 -14.33
C ASP A 446 0.69 -2.16 -14.98
N ARG A 447 -0.30 -2.78 -14.32
CA ARG A 447 -0.90 -4.04 -14.82
C ARG A 447 -1.99 -3.81 -15.85
N SER A 448 -2.41 -2.56 -16.03
CA SER A 448 -3.52 -2.17 -16.89
C SER A 448 -3.33 -0.75 -17.37
N LEU A 449 -3.60 -0.52 -18.65
CA LEU A 449 -3.49 0.78 -19.31
C LEU A 449 -4.46 1.82 -18.76
N LEU A 450 -5.72 1.44 -18.50
CA LEU A 450 -6.77 2.39 -18.10
C LEU A 450 -6.46 3.11 -16.77
N PRO A 451 -6.13 2.42 -15.65
CA PRO A 451 -5.73 3.09 -14.42
C PRO A 451 -4.49 3.97 -14.56
N LEU A 452 -3.52 3.55 -15.38
CA LEU A 452 -2.31 4.32 -15.67
C LEU A 452 -2.66 5.64 -16.38
N ALA A 453 -3.45 5.57 -17.45
CA ALA A 453 -3.86 6.73 -18.23
C ALA A 453 -4.68 7.72 -17.39
N GLU A 454 -5.61 7.21 -16.58
CA GLU A 454 -6.41 8.03 -15.65
C GLU A 454 -5.52 8.74 -14.61
N TYR A 455 -4.56 8.03 -14.03
CA TYR A 455 -3.64 8.61 -13.05
C TYR A 455 -2.75 9.70 -13.64
N ILE A 456 -2.16 9.46 -14.82
CA ILE A 456 -1.34 10.45 -15.54
C ILE A 456 -2.14 11.73 -15.83
N ALA A 457 -3.40 11.58 -16.26
CA ALA A 457 -4.28 12.72 -16.52
C ALA A 457 -4.60 13.49 -15.24
N ASN A 458 -4.98 12.79 -14.16
CA ASN A 458 -5.36 13.41 -12.89
C ASN A 458 -4.18 14.11 -12.19
N GLU A 459 -2.98 13.54 -12.26
CA GLU A 459 -1.77 14.12 -11.69
C GLU A 459 -1.07 15.11 -12.63
N GLU A 460 -1.61 15.34 -13.83
CA GLU A 460 -1.08 16.26 -14.85
C GLU A 460 0.40 15.97 -15.17
N LEU A 461 0.76 14.70 -15.36
CA LEU A 461 2.15 14.31 -15.67
C LEU A 461 2.46 14.65 -17.13
N GLY A 462 3.11 15.80 -17.32
CA GLY A 462 3.30 16.43 -18.63
C GLY A 462 4.42 15.85 -19.50
N TRP A 463 5.18 14.87 -19.02
CA TRP A 463 6.27 14.24 -19.77
C TRP A 463 5.81 13.00 -20.55
N HIS A 464 6.71 12.38 -21.32
CA HIS A 464 6.35 11.19 -22.12
C HIS A 464 6.22 9.96 -21.22
N HIS A 465 5.20 9.15 -21.49
CA HIS A 465 4.96 7.90 -20.77
C HIS A 465 4.85 6.72 -21.73
N TYR A 466 5.49 5.61 -21.37
CA TYR A 466 5.41 4.33 -22.04
C TYR A 466 4.94 3.26 -21.04
N TRP A 467 4.03 2.40 -21.49
CA TRP A 467 3.54 1.27 -20.70
C TRP A 467 4.30 0.00 -21.06
N ASP A 468 5.15 -0.49 -20.13
CA ASP A 468 6.03 -1.65 -20.32
C ASP A 468 5.30 -2.97 -20.01
N GLU A 469 4.18 -3.20 -20.71
CA GLU A 469 3.31 -4.36 -20.52
C GLU A 469 4.07 -5.68 -20.74
N ASP A 470 4.87 -5.74 -21.79
CA ASP A 470 5.66 -6.90 -22.21
C ASP A 470 7.00 -7.03 -21.47
N ARG A 471 7.29 -6.08 -20.57
CA ARG A 471 8.52 -6.02 -19.77
C ARG A 471 9.78 -5.81 -20.60
N LYS A 472 9.66 -5.35 -21.85
CA LYS A 472 10.79 -5.20 -22.77
C LYS A 472 11.81 -4.20 -22.25
N ILE A 473 11.37 -3.01 -21.84
CA ILE A 473 12.28 -1.93 -21.43
C ILE A 473 12.88 -2.20 -20.06
N ARG A 474 12.09 -2.63 -19.07
CA ARG A 474 12.67 -2.97 -17.76
C ARG A 474 13.68 -4.11 -17.83
N THR A 475 13.45 -5.10 -18.70
CA THR A 475 14.41 -6.21 -18.89
C THR A 475 15.67 -5.74 -19.59
N LEU A 476 15.53 -4.88 -20.62
CA LEU A 476 16.66 -4.29 -21.35
C LEU A 476 17.60 -3.52 -20.42
N PHE A 477 17.04 -2.74 -19.50
CA PHE A 477 17.80 -1.97 -18.51
C PHE A 477 18.11 -2.75 -17.23
N LYS A 478 17.68 -4.02 -17.14
CA LYS A 478 17.81 -4.92 -15.98
C LYS A 478 17.16 -4.41 -14.67
N VAL A 479 16.12 -3.58 -14.79
CA VAL A 479 15.40 -3.00 -13.66
C VAL A 479 14.53 -4.06 -12.99
N ASN A 480 14.91 -4.44 -11.77
CA ASN A 480 14.25 -5.49 -10.99
C ASN A 480 13.33 -4.94 -9.87
N ALA A 481 13.40 -3.64 -9.57
CA ALA A 481 12.61 -2.98 -8.54
C ALA A 481 12.25 -1.55 -8.96
N ILE A 482 11.14 -1.04 -8.44
CA ILE A 482 10.69 0.34 -8.60
C ILE A 482 10.40 0.97 -7.22
N PRO A 483 10.56 2.29 -7.03
CA PRO A 483 11.02 3.27 -8.02
C PRO A 483 12.49 3.05 -8.39
N SER A 484 12.84 3.37 -9.62
CA SER A 484 14.22 3.34 -10.11
C SER A 484 14.35 4.33 -11.25
N ALA A 485 15.37 5.18 -11.24
CA ALA A 485 15.64 6.08 -12.34
C ALA A 485 17.05 5.93 -12.90
N ILE A 486 17.19 6.17 -14.20
CA ILE A 486 18.47 6.17 -14.92
C ILE A 486 18.63 7.53 -15.60
N LEU A 487 19.77 8.18 -15.36
CA LEU A 487 20.10 9.48 -15.91
C LEU A 487 21.11 9.32 -17.06
N ILE A 488 20.72 9.82 -18.22
CA ILE A 488 21.44 9.70 -19.49
C ILE A 488 21.77 11.11 -19.97
N ASP A 489 23.00 11.34 -20.41
CA ASP A 489 23.40 12.64 -20.97
C ASP A 489 23.01 12.81 -22.45
N GLY A 490 23.32 13.98 -23.01
CA GLY A 490 23.00 14.33 -24.39
C GLY A 490 23.76 13.52 -25.45
N GLU A 491 24.76 12.73 -25.07
CA GLU A 491 25.48 11.81 -25.95
C GLU A 491 24.91 10.39 -25.88
N GLY A 492 23.89 10.17 -25.04
CA GLY A 492 23.30 8.86 -24.81
C GLY A 492 24.10 7.99 -23.84
N ILE A 493 25.02 8.57 -23.05
CA ILE A 493 25.81 7.83 -22.07
C ILE A 493 25.10 7.87 -20.71
N ILE A 494 25.01 6.71 -20.07
CA ILE A 494 24.43 6.58 -18.73
C ILE A 494 25.40 7.20 -17.71
N GLN A 495 24.98 8.27 -17.06
CA GLN A 495 25.79 8.97 -16.06
C GLN A 495 25.48 8.49 -14.64
N LYS A 496 24.22 8.16 -14.35
CA LYS A 496 23.80 7.53 -13.09
C LYS A 496 22.73 6.48 -13.39
N ALA A 497 22.74 5.37 -12.66
CA ALA A 497 21.75 4.30 -12.81
C ALA A 497 21.22 3.88 -11.43
N TYR A 498 19.97 3.42 -11.40
CA TYR A 498 19.29 2.96 -10.17
C TYR A 498 19.22 4.03 -9.08
N LEU A 499 18.92 5.27 -9.47
CA LEU A 499 18.63 6.38 -8.55
C LEU A 499 17.29 6.14 -7.85
N GLY A 500 17.25 6.38 -6.53
CA GLY A 500 16.00 6.68 -5.84
C GLY A 500 15.59 8.14 -6.10
N GLY A 501 14.31 8.46 -6.05
CA GLY A 501 13.78 9.79 -6.40
C GLY A 501 14.32 10.93 -5.53
N PHE A 502 14.92 10.63 -4.37
CA PHE A 502 15.56 11.64 -3.52
C PHE A 502 16.87 12.20 -4.10
N ASP A 503 17.55 11.49 -5.00
CA ASP A 503 18.84 11.91 -5.58
C ASP A 503 18.71 12.53 -6.99
N VAL A 504 17.50 12.54 -7.55
CA VAL A 504 17.24 12.94 -8.94
C VAL A 504 17.51 14.42 -9.18
N GLU A 505 16.99 15.32 -8.35
CA GLU A 505 17.14 16.78 -8.53
C GLU A 505 18.62 17.19 -8.52
N THR A 506 19.40 16.67 -7.57
CA THR A 506 20.84 16.94 -7.46
C THR A 506 21.59 16.37 -8.65
N ALA A 507 21.31 15.12 -9.05
CA ALA A 507 21.97 14.49 -10.20
C ALA A 507 21.68 15.22 -11.52
N VAL A 508 20.44 15.65 -11.71
CA VAL A 508 20.03 16.44 -12.88
C VAL A 508 20.74 17.79 -12.87
N SER A 509 20.75 18.49 -11.73
CA SER A 509 21.44 19.78 -11.60
C SER A 509 22.92 19.67 -11.96
N GLU A 510 23.64 18.71 -11.37
CA GLU A 510 25.07 18.49 -11.65
C GLU A 510 25.34 18.25 -13.15
N LEU A 511 24.48 17.48 -13.80
CA LEU A 511 24.65 17.15 -15.21
C LEU A 511 24.25 18.28 -16.14
N VAL A 512 23.20 19.03 -15.80
CA VAL A 512 22.80 20.26 -16.50
C VAL A 512 23.94 21.29 -16.40
N ASP A 513 24.50 21.50 -15.22
CA ASP A 513 25.64 22.41 -15.01
C ASP A 513 26.87 21.98 -15.83
N LYS A 514 27.16 20.67 -15.89
CA LYS A 514 28.25 20.12 -16.70
C LYS A 514 28.01 20.33 -18.21
N ASN A 515 26.77 20.15 -18.68
CA ASN A 515 26.39 20.34 -20.08
C ASN A 515 26.38 21.81 -20.49
N LEU A 516 26.01 22.73 -19.59
CA LEU A 516 26.00 24.17 -19.86
C LEU A 516 27.41 24.79 -19.81
N ASN A 517 28.29 24.30 -18.93
CA ASN A 517 29.60 24.90 -18.70
C ASN A 517 30.74 24.32 -19.56
N GLY A 518 30.51 23.22 -20.28
CA GLY A 518 31.51 22.58 -21.14
C GLY A 518 32.67 21.93 -20.37
N VAL A 519 33.20 20.82 -20.88
CA VAL A 519 34.34 20.13 -20.27
C VAL A 519 35.60 20.99 -20.42
N GLN A 520 35.98 21.73 -19.37
CA GLN A 520 37.39 22.10 -19.20
C GLN A 520 38.14 20.88 -18.66
N THR A 521 38.73 20.09 -19.56
CA THR A 521 39.74 19.10 -19.17
C THR A 521 41.00 19.88 -18.78
N PRO A 522 41.64 19.62 -17.62
CA PRO A 522 42.96 20.17 -17.36
C PRO A 522 43.95 19.47 -18.29
N THR A 523 44.48 20.21 -19.26
CA THR A 523 45.65 19.84 -20.03
C THR A 523 46.79 19.52 -19.06
N LYS A 524 47.18 18.23 -19.00
CA LYS A 524 48.47 17.83 -18.43
C LYS A 524 49.56 18.62 -19.15
N THR A 525 50.17 19.55 -18.45
CA THR A 525 51.41 20.19 -18.86
C THR A 525 52.48 19.11 -18.85
N GLU A 526 52.92 18.68 -20.03
CA GLU A 526 54.22 18.03 -20.16
C GLU A 526 55.28 19.01 -19.66
N LYS A 527 56.01 18.60 -18.62
CA LYS A 527 57.26 19.26 -18.24
C LYS A 527 58.35 18.69 -19.15
N ASN A 528 59.03 19.63 -19.82
CA ASN A 528 60.24 19.51 -20.63
C ASN A 528 61.21 18.40 -20.22
#